data_AF-A0A2D8LHV2-F1
#
_entry.id   AF-A0A2D8LHV2-F1
#
_cell.length_a   1.000
_cell.length_b   1.000
_cell.length_c   1.000
_cell.angle_alpha   90.00
_cell.angle_beta   90.00
_cell.angle_gamma   90.00
#
_symmetry.space_group_name_H-M   'P 1'
#
loop_
_entity.id
_entity.type
_entity.pdbx_description
1 polymer ?
#
loop_
_entity_poly.entity_id
_entity_poly.type
_entity_poly.pdbx_seq_one_letter_code
_entity_poly.pdbx_strand_id
1 'polypeptide(L)'
;MLGQSPHGPDLKIDCASCHNPGGWDIDLGTLTFDHSSTNFDLEGAHQLLDCASCHSDLRFDNTPTDCFSCHTDVHAQSVGNDCMRCHTTENWLVFGVPELHEQNGFPLIGAHSNLSCVECHSMETSLVFNRLGNECIECHRTDYVATQNPNHVMAGFSTDCFICHDPLGFGWEGANIVHDFFPLTQGHDIQDCNACHDNGTFSNTPTDCFACHMQDYQQTSNPNHQAANFPTDCASCHTTNPGWMPASFDHDSKFFPIYSGEHEGVWNSCTDCHMVANNFAVFDCLNCHPAGEMADEHDDVNGYIYQSNACLQCHPQGEE
;
A
#
# COMPACT_ATOMS: atom_id res chain seq x y z
N MET A 1 8.74 -54.60 66.97
CA MET A 1 8.54 -54.52 65.51
C MET A 1 9.14 -53.19 65.06
N LEU A 2 10.17 -53.21 64.23
CA LEU A 2 10.71 -51.96 63.66
C LEU A 2 9.66 -51.45 62.68
N GLY A 3 9.06 -50.29 62.99
CA GLY A 3 8.08 -49.66 62.10
C GLY A 3 8.78 -49.29 60.80
N GLN A 4 8.31 -49.84 59.68
CA GLN A 4 8.75 -49.37 58.36
C GLN A 4 8.14 -48.00 58.11
N SER A 5 8.92 -47.11 57.49
CA SER A 5 8.44 -45.78 57.11
C SER A 5 7.20 -45.92 56.21
N PRO A 6 6.08 -45.25 56.51
CA PRO A 6 4.92 -45.22 55.64
C PRO A 6 5.21 -44.47 54.33
N HIS A 7 6.37 -43.83 54.20
CA HIS A 7 6.86 -43.16 53.00
C HIS A 7 7.80 -43.99 52.12
N GLY A 8 8.09 -45.22 52.55
CA GLY A 8 8.81 -46.18 51.73
C GLY A 8 10.31 -46.17 51.95
N PRO A 9 11.02 -47.12 51.32
CA PRO A 9 12.46 -47.25 51.50
C PRO A 9 13.26 -46.17 50.74
N ASP A 10 12.63 -45.52 49.77
CA ASP A 10 13.33 -44.67 48.79
C ASP A 10 13.36 -43.19 49.20
N LEU A 11 12.50 -42.75 50.13
CA LEU A 11 12.55 -41.40 50.67
C LEU A 11 13.83 -41.20 51.50
N LYS A 12 14.79 -40.43 50.98
CA LYS A 12 16.09 -40.13 51.63
C LYS A 12 16.11 -38.77 52.34
N ILE A 13 14.98 -38.37 52.94
CA ILE A 13 14.84 -37.12 53.70
C ILE A 13 14.83 -37.44 55.19
N ASP A 14 15.48 -36.60 56.01
CA ASP A 14 15.43 -36.74 57.46
C ASP A 14 14.00 -36.56 57.98
N CYS A 15 13.52 -37.49 58.80
CA CYS A 15 12.18 -37.45 59.40
C CYS A 15 11.91 -36.12 60.12
N ALA A 16 12.94 -35.52 60.72
CA ALA A 16 12.86 -34.24 61.42
C ALA A 16 12.55 -33.04 60.50
N SER A 17 12.68 -33.21 59.17
CA SER A 17 12.33 -32.16 58.20
C SER A 17 10.82 -31.92 58.16
N CYS A 18 10.04 -32.97 58.42
CA CYS A 18 8.57 -32.96 58.33
C CYS A 18 7.87 -33.22 59.67
N HIS A 19 8.48 -34.00 60.55
CA HIS A 19 7.91 -34.39 61.84
C HIS A 19 8.69 -33.78 63.00
N ASN A 20 8.01 -33.60 64.13
CA ASN A 20 8.64 -33.15 65.37
C ASN A 20 8.46 -34.19 66.49
N PRO A 21 9.23 -34.13 67.59
CA PRO A 21 9.11 -35.09 68.69
C PRO A 21 7.74 -35.12 69.40
N GLY A 22 6.87 -34.14 69.15
CA GLY A 22 5.53 -34.04 69.73
C GLY A 22 4.48 -34.96 69.07
N GLY A 23 4.75 -35.49 67.87
CA GLY A 23 3.82 -36.38 67.17
C GLY A 23 4.18 -36.61 65.69
N TRP A 24 3.42 -37.49 65.04
CA TRP A 24 3.56 -37.78 63.61
C TRP A 24 2.68 -36.91 62.71
N ASP A 25 1.76 -36.14 63.30
CA ASP A 25 0.97 -35.16 62.56
C ASP A 25 1.89 -34.01 62.11
N ILE A 26 1.65 -33.51 60.91
CA ILE A 26 2.43 -32.40 60.34
C ILE A 26 1.98 -31.10 61.00
N ASP A 27 2.94 -30.37 61.57
CA ASP A 27 2.76 -28.99 62.02
C ASP A 27 3.46 -28.04 61.05
N LEU A 28 2.66 -27.36 60.23
CA LEU A 28 3.14 -26.41 59.22
C LEU A 28 3.98 -25.26 59.81
N GLY A 29 3.83 -24.94 61.10
CA GLY A 29 4.64 -23.92 61.77
C GLY A 29 6.06 -24.39 62.13
N THR A 30 6.32 -25.69 62.08
CA THR A 30 7.63 -26.29 62.39
C THR A 30 8.22 -27.08 61.22
N LEU A 31 7.49 -27.16 60.10
CA LEU A 31 7.93 -27.79 58.87
C LEU A 31 9.17 -27.06 58.33
N THR A 32 10.25 -27.81 58.10
CA THR A 32 11.50 -27.27 57.53
C THR A 32 11.82 -27.84 56.15
N PHE A 33 10.98 -28.76 55.67
CA PHE A 33 11.07 -29.29 54.32
C PHE A 33 10.82 -28.19 53.28
N ASP A 34 11.68 -28.14 52.26
CA ASP A 34 11.63 -27.16 51.18
C ASP A 34 11.49 -27.89 49.84
N HIS A 35 10.42 -27.57 49.11
CA HIS A 35 10.15 -28.12 47.79
C HIS A 35 11.19 -27.71 46.74
N SER A 36 11.95 -26.63 46.96
CA SER A 36 13.07 -26.24 46.08
C SER A 36 14.20 -27.27 46.00
N SER A 37 14.19 -28.25 46.92
CA SER A 37 15.10 -29.39 46.89
C SER A 37 14.64 -30.53 45.97
N THR A 38 13.47 -30.41 45.35
CA THR A 38 12.86 -31.43 44.49
C THR A 38 12.91 -31.02 43.01
N ASN A 39 12.28 -31.81 42.13
CA ASN A 39 12.17 -31.48 40.71
C ASN A 39 10.94 -30.60 40.40
N PHE A 40 10.19 -30.17 41.42
CA PHE A 40 9.02 -29.32 41.26
C PHE A 40 9.04 -28.22 42.33
N ASP A 41 9.47 -27.03 41.91
CA ASP A 41 9.48 -25.84 42.74
C ASP A 41 8.04 -25.34 42.88
N LEU A 42 7.58 -25.17 44.12
CA LEU A 42 6.28 -24.57 44.37
C LEU A 42 6.37 -23.07 44.15
N GLU A 43 5.75 -22.60 43.08
CA GLU A 43 5.63 -21.18 42.73
C GLU A 43 4.16 -20.75 42.67
N GLY A 44 3.92 -19.46 42.92
CA GLY A 44 2.60 -18.85 42.86
C GLY A 44 1.56 -19.58 43.71
N ALA A 45 0.42 -19.90 43.09
CA ALA A 45 -0.71 -20.52 43.77
C ALA A 45 -0.41 -21.92 44.34
N HIS A 46 0.60 -22.63 43.82
CA HIS A 46 0.97 -23.96 44.31
C HIS A 46 1.56 -23.95 45.72
N GLN A 47 2.11 -22.81 46.18
CA GLN A 47 2.65 -22.66 47.54
C GLN A 47 1.57 -22.70 48.63
N LEU A 48 0.31 -22.50 48.24
CA LEU A 48 -0.84 -22.42 49.15
C LEU A 48 -1.59 -23.76 49.28
N LEU A 49 -1.15 -24.80 48.57
CA LEU A 49 -1.80 -26.10 48.56
C LEU A 49 -1.34 -26.97 49.73
N ASP A 50 -2.27 -27.77 50.25
CA ASP A 50 -1.93 -28.83 51.20
C ASP A 50 -1.19 -29.96 50.48
N CYS A 51 -0.26 -30.64 51.17
CA CYS A 51 0.53 -31.73 50.58
C CYS A 51 -0.34 -32.81 49.92
N ALA A 52 -1.50 -33.11 50.51
CA ALA A 52 -2.45 -34.10 50.04
C ALA A 52 -3.14 -33.74 48.71
N SER A 53 -3.08 -32.48 48.28
CA SER A 53 -3.60 -32.04 46.98
C SER A 53 -2.78 -32.59 45.81
N CYS A 54 -1.49 -32.84 46.02
CA CYS A 54 -0.57 -33.38 45.00
C CYS A 54 -0.16 -34.82 45.30
N HIS A 55 -0.08 -35.20 46.57
CA HIS A 55 0.33 -36.52 47.01
C HIS A 55 -0.87 -37.30 47.51
N SER A 56 -1.39 -38.18 46.63
CA SER A 56 -2.57 -39.02 46.90
C SER A 56 -2.31 -40.16 47.89
N ASP A 57 -1.03 -40.47 48.13
CA ASP A 57 -0.59 -41.40 49.15
C ASP A 57 0.67 -40.86 49.87
N LEU A 58 1.22 -41.67 50.77
CA LEU A 58 2.40 -41.28 51.57
C LEU A 58 3.74 -41.54 50.86
N ARG A 59 3.74 -42.07 49.61
CA ARG A 59 4.89 -42.27 48.73
C ARG A 59 5.05 -41.03 47.83
N PHE A 60 5.90 -40.11 48.26
CA PHE A 60 6.09 -38.81 47.61
C PHE A 60 6.89 -38.83 46.30
N ASP A 61 7.39 -39.99 45.87
CA ASP A 61 8.31 -40.16 44.74
C ASP A 61 7.64 -40.33 43.36
N ASN A 62 6.31 -40.48 43.32
CA ASN A 62 5.56 -40.80 42.09
C ASN A 62 4.57 -39.70 41.65
N THR A 63 4.72 -38.48 42.14
CA THR A 63 3.83 -37.36 41.75
C THR A 63 4.25 -36.77 40.40
N PRO A 64 3.36 -36.72 39.40
CA PRO A 64 3.63 -36.06 38.12
C PRO A 64 3.87 -34.56 38.29
N THR A 65 4.73 -33.99 37.44
CA THR A 65 5.11 -32.57 37.47
C THR A 65 4.59 -31.77 36.28
N ASP A 66 4.05 -32.43 35.26
CA ASP A 66 3.48 -31.75 34.10
C ASP A 66 2.09 -31.19 34.39
N CYS A 67 1.83 -29.96 33.95
CA CYS A 67 0.60 -29.22 34.22
C CYS A 67 -0.68 -30.04 33.93
N PHE A 68 -0.74 -30.69 32.77
CA PHE A 68 -1.91 -31.44 32.30
C PHE A 68 -2.18 -32.75 33.07
N SER A 69 -1.23 -33.20 33.89
CA SER A 69 -1.45 -34.38 34.75
C SER A 69 -2.35 -34.06 35.95
N CYS A 70 -2.41 -32.79 36.34
CA CYS A 70 -3.25 -32.29 37.44
C CYS A 70 -4.38 -31.38 36.95
N HIS A 71 -4.13 -30.59 35.91
CA HIS A 71 -5.09 -29.63 35.36
C HIS A 71 -5.75 -30.17 34.10
N THR A 72 -7.08 -30.16 34.10
CA THR A 72 -7.88 -30.51 32.92
C THR A 72 -7.81 -29.38 31.89
N ASP A 73 -7.46 -29.73 30.66
CA ASP A 73 -7.52 -28.78 29.56
C ASP A 73 -8.97 -28.37 29.25
N VAL A 74 -9.23 -27.07 29.34
CA VAL A 74 -10.52 -26.46 29.00
C VAL A 74 -10.60 -26.03 27.53
N HIS A 75 -9.49 -26.07 26.80
CA HIS A 75 -9.38 -25.57 25.43
C HIS A 75 -9.66 -26.64 24.37
N ALA A 76 -10.12 -27.82 24.79
CA ALA A 76 -10.42 -28.95 23.90
C ALA A 76 -9.26 -29.30 22.94
N GLN A 77 -8.02 -29.25 23.45
CA GLN A 77 -6.77 -29.54 22.76
C GLN A 77 -6.42 -28.58 21.62
N SER A 78 -7.11 -27.43 21.51
CA SER A 78 -6.89 -26.48 20.42
C SER A 78 -5.57 -25.69 20.51
N VAL A 79 -4.97 -25.60 21.70
CA VAL A 79 -3.77 -24.78 21.97
C VAL A 79 -2.54 -25.59 22.41
N GLY A 80 -2.65 -26.92 22.49
CA GLY A 80 -1.58 -27.81 22.93
C GLY A 80 -1.35 -27.83 24.45
N ASN A 81 -0.23 -28.43 24.88
CA ASN A 81 0.08 -28.69 26.30
C ASN A 81 1.10 -27.72 26.91
N ASP A 82 1.57 -26.73 26.16
CA ASP A 82 2.51 -25.71 26.66
C ASP A 82 1.74 -24.60 27.42
N CYS A 83 1.24 -24.96 28.60
CA CYS A 83 0.37 -24.08 29.40
C CYS A 83 1.03 -22.75 29.76
N MET A 84 2.35 -22.78 30.02
CA MET A 84 3.14 -21.62 30.44
C MET A 84 3.34 -20.59 29.35
N ARG A 85 2.99 -20.92 28.10
CA ARG A 85 2.98 -19.97 27.00
C ARG A 85 1.99 -18.82 27.23
N CYS A 86 0.88 -19.10 27.92
CA CYS A 86 -0.20 -18.13 28.14
C CYS A 86 -0.54 -17.93 29.62
N HIS A 87 -0.36 -18.97 30.44
CA HIS A 87 -0.70 -18.96 31.85
C HIS A 87 0.55 -18.93 32.73
N THR A 88 0.38 -18.54 33.99
CA THR A 88 1.47 -18.53 34.96
C THR A 88 1.08 -19.37 36.17
N THR A 89 2.06 -19.72 37.00
CA THR A 89 1.82 -20.40 38.29
C THR A 89 1.02 -19.55 39.28
N GLU A 90 0.92 -18.24 39.05
CA GLU A 90 0.11 -17.32 39.87
C GLU A 90 -1.39 -17.47 39.58
N ASN A 91 -1.78 -17.56 38.31
CA ASN A 91 -3.17 -17.72 37.89
C ASN A 91 -3.29 -18.04 36.39
N TRP A 92 -4.51 -18.47 35.99
CA TRP A 92 -4.89 -18.80 34.62
C TRP A 92 -5.29 -17.59 33.76
N LEU A 93 -5.16 -16.35 34.24
CA LEU A 93 -5.48 -15.18 33.42
C LEU A 93 -4.39 -15.00 32.34
N VAL A 94 -4.83 -14.65 31.14
CA VAL A 94 -3.93 -14.39 30.00
C VAL A 94 -3.81 -12.88 29.83
N PHE A 95 -2.56 -12.42 29.71
CA PHE A 95 -2.22 -11.03 29.41
C PHE A 95 -1.41 -10.99 28.11
N GLY A 96 -1.33 -9.81 27.48
CA GLY A 96 -0.50 -9.63 26.28
C GLY A 96 -1.00 -10.38 25.04
N VAL A 97 -2.32 -10.45 24.84
CA VAL A 97 -2.92 -11.10 23.68
C VAL A 97 -2.42 -10.52 22.34
N PRO A 98 -2.23 -9.19 22.17
CA PRO A 98 -1.63 -8.64 20.96
C PRO A 98 -0.22 -9.17 20.67
N GLU A 99 0.63 -9.28 21.68
CA GLU A 99 1.99 -9.78 21.56
C GLU A 99 2.01 -11.28 21.21
N LEU A 100 1.08 -12.07 21.77
CA LEU A 100 0.90 -13.46 21.39
C LEU A 100 0.53 -13.60 19.91
N HIS A 101 -0.33 -12.74 19.39
CA HIS A 101 -0.71 -12.72 17.98
C HIS A 101 0.46 -12.32 17.07
N GLU A 102 1.22 -11.29 17.46
CA GLU A 102 2.44 -10.86 16.76
C GLU A 102 3.48 -11.99 16.68
N GLN A 103 3.78 -12.65 17.79
CA GLN A 103 4.74 -13.78 17.85
C GLN A 103 4.31 -14.97 17.00
N ASN A 104 3.00 -15.12 16.74
CA ASN A 104 2.46 -16.17 15.89
C ASN A 104 2.31 -15.76 14.41
N GLY A 105 2.74 -14.55 14.05
CA GLY A 105 2.77 -14.09 12.66
C GLY A 105 1.46 -13.47 12.18
N PHE A 106 0.62 -12.97 13.08
CA PHE A 106 -0.55 -12.15 12.73
C PHE A 106 -0.71 -10.97 13.70
N PRO A 107 0.07 -9.89 13.55
CA PRO A 107 -0.02 -8.73 14.45
C PRO A 107 -1.41 -8.08 14.38
N LEU A 108 -2.05 -7.85 15.53
CA LEU A 108 -3.37 -7.19 15.62
C LEU A 108 -3.22 -5.68 15.44
N ILE A 109 -3.12 -5.26 14.18
CA ILE A 109 -2.67 -3.93 13.77
C ILE A 109 -3.67 -3.32 12.77
N GLY A 110 -3.70 -1.99 12.64
CA GLY A 110 -4.68 -1.30 11.79
C GLY A 110 -6.12 -1.68 12.12
N ALA A 111 -6.93 -1.98 11.11
CA ALA A 111 -8.32 -2.43 11.29
C ALA A 111 -8.47 -3.68 12.19
N HIS A 112 -7.50 -4.59 12.20
CA HIS A 112 -7.55 -5.82 13.00
C HIS A 112 -7.36 -5.60 14.50
N SER A 113 -6.84 -4.43 14.90
CA SER A 113 -6.59 -4.10 16.32
C SER A 113 -7.88 -3.89 17.14
N ASN A 114 -9.01 -3.64 16.48
CA ASN A 114 -10.28 -3.30 17.12
C ASN A 114 -11.37 -4.36 16.93
N LEU A 115 -11.00 -5.53 16.38
CA LEU A 115 -11.93 -6.63 16.21
C LEU A 115 -12.21 -7.34 17.53
N SER A 116 -13.44 -7.83 17.68
CA SER A 116 -13.77 -8.75 18.75
C SER A 116 -13.18 -10.14 18.46
N CYS A 117 -12.79 -10.86 19.51
CA CYS A 117 -12.20 -12.20 19.40
C CYS A 117 -13.05 -13.14 18.53
N VAL A 118 -14.38 -13.08 18.67
CA VAL A 118 -15.33 -13.95 17.97
C VAL A 118 -15.41 -13.70 16.47
N GLU A 119 -14.93 -12.55 15.98
CA GLU A 119 -14.91 -12.23 14.55
C GLU A 119 -13.90 -13.11 13.80
N CYS A 120 -12.85 -13.56 14.48
CA CYS A 120 -11.88 -14.53 13.95
C CYS A 120 -12.06 -15.91 14.59
N HIS A 121 -12.09 -15.97 15.93
CA HIS A 121 -12.24 -17.18 16.70
C HIS A 121 -13.71 -17.46 17.01
N SER A 122 -14.44 -18.01 16.02
CA SER A 122 -15.87 -18.30 16.13
C SER A 122 -16.27 -19.22 17.30
N MET A 123 -15.32 -19.97 17.88
CA MET A 123 -15.53 -20.84 19.04
C MET A 123 -14.92 -20.30 20.34
N GLU A 124 -14.55 -19.01 20.39
CA GLU A 124 -13.93 -18.36 21.55
C GLU A 124 -14.78 -18.50 22.83
N THR A 125 -16.10 -18.36 22.74
CA THR A 125 -17.01 -18.53 23.89
C THR A 125 -16.98 -19.94 24.49
N SER A 126 -16.48 -20.93 23.76
CA SER A 126 -16.24 -22.30 24.24
C SER A 126 -14.78 -22.56 24.58
N LEU A 127 -13.96 -21.51 24.63
CA LEU A 127 -12.50 -21.52 24.89
C LEU A 127 -11.69 -22.33 23.86
N VAL A 128 -12.21 -22.49 22.65
CA VAL A 128 -11.54 -23.23 21.57
C VAL A 128 -10.90 -22.24 20.59
N PHE A 129 -9.56 -22.22 20.56
CA PHE A 129 -8.76 -21.30 19.76
C PHE A 129 -7.99 -22.05 18.67
N ASN A 130 -8.72 -22.54 17.68
CA ASN A 130 -8.10 -23.21 16.53
C ASN A 130 -7.17 -22.24 15.77
N ARG A 131 -6.04 -22.76 15.30
CA ARG A 131 -5.12 -22.00 14.45
C ARG A 131 -5.80 -21.63 13.14
N LEU A 132 -5.93 -20.33 12.92
CA LEU A 132 -6.31 -19.74 11.64
C LEU A 132 -5.03 -19.53 10.81
N GLY A 133 -5.12 -19.57 9.48
CA GLY A 133 -4.02 -19.08 8.69
C GLY A 133 -3.96 -17.55 8.70
N ASN A 134 -2.81 -17.01 8.32
CA ASN A 134 -2.46 -15.60 8.45
C ASN A 134 -2.27 -14.90 7.10
N GLU A 135 -2.61 -15.59 6.01
CA GLU A 135 -2.60 -15.01 4.68
C GLU A 135 -3.86 -14.15 4.47
N CYS A 136 -3.69 -12.91 4.02
CA CYS A 136 -4.79 -11.95 3.86
C CYS A 136 -5.96 -12.54 3.06
N ILE A 137 -5.64 -13.28 1.98
CA ILE A 137 -6.62 -13.87 1.06
C ILE A 137 -7.43 -15.01 1.68
N GLU A 138 -7.01 -15.59 2.81
CA GLU A 138 -7.79 -16.64 3.47
C GLU A 138 -9.06 -16.08 4.12
N CYS A 139 -8.99 -14.86 4.64
CA CYS A 139 -10.15 -14.16 5.19
C CYS A 139 -10.81 -13.25 4.15
N HIS A 140 -10.02 -12.52 3.37
CA HIS A 140 -10.49 -11.46 2.47
C HIS A 140 -10.69 -11.91 1.02
N ARG A 141 -10.89 -13.21 0.79
CA ARG A 141 -11.20 -13.73 -0.55
C ARG A 141 -12.46 -13.09 -1.15
N THR A 142 -13.50 -12.95 -0.34
CA THR A 142 -14.76 -12.35 -0.78
C THR A 142 -14.57 -10.90 -1.19
N ASP A 143 -13.80 -10.14 -0.42
CA ASP A 143 -13.46 -8.75 -0.75
C ASP A 143 -12.66 -8.72 -2.06
N TYR A 144 -11.60 -9.53 -2.17
CA TYR A 144 -10.74 -9.61 -3.35
C TYR A 144 -11.52 -9.90 -4.64
N VAL A 145 -12.49 -10.82 -4.62
CA VAL A 145 -13.29 -11.15 -5.82
C VAL A 145 -14.41 -10.15 -6.10
N ALA A 146 -14.85 -9.40 -5.10
CA ALA A 146 -15.95 -8.44 -5.22
C ALA A 146 -15.48 -7.05 -5.67
N THR A 147 -14.20 -6.71 -5.47
CA THR A 147 -13.65 -5.41 -5.88
C THR A 147 -13.76 -5.20 -7.39
N GLN A 148 -14.31 -4.04 -7.78
CA GLN A 148 -14.50 -3.65 -9.19
C GLN A 148 -13.60 -2.49 -9.63
N ASN A 149 -13.05 -1.72 -8.69
CA ASN A 149 -12.26 -0.54 -9.02
C ASN A 149 -11.02 -0.43 -8.11
N PRO A 150 -9.84 -0.86 -8.58
CA PRO A 150 -9.61 -1.68 -9.78
C PRO A 150 -10.09 -3.13 -9.58
N ASN A 151 -10.58 -3.79 -10.64
CA ASN A 151 -11.02 -5.18 -10.54
C ASN A 151 -9.80 -6.13 -10.44
N HIS A 152 -9.56 -6.70 -9.25
CA HIS A 152 -8.39 -7.52 -8.99
C HIS A 152 -8.35 -8.82 -9.81
N VAL A 153 -9.51 -9.46 -10.02
CA VAL A 153 -9.60 -10.75 -10.72
C VAL A 153 -9.36 -10.59 -12.22
N MET A 154 -9.98 -9.58 -12.83
CA MET A 154 -9.82 -9.26 -14.25
C MET A 154 -8.39 -8.80 -14.54
N ALA A 155 -7.82 -8.00 -13.64
CA ALA A 155 -6.44 -7.54 -13.72
C ALA A 155 -5.39 -8.64 -13.49
N GLY A 156 -5.77 -9.76 -12.90
CA GLY A 156 -4.85 -10.81 -12.49
C GLY A 156 -3.86 -10.32 -11.43
N PHE A 157 -4.29 -9.45 -10.52
CA PHE A 157 -3.42 -8.97 -9.45
C PHE A 157 -2.95 -10.09 -8.53
N SER A 158 -1.82 -9.84 -7.87
CA SER A 158 -1.27 -10.76 -6.88
C SER A 158 -2.18 -10.83 -5.65
N THR A 159 -2.19 -11.98 -4.98
CA THR A 159 -2.75 -12.12 -3.63
C THR A 159 -1.79 -11.65 -2.54
N ASP A 160 -0.58 -11.20 -2.91
CA ASP A 160 0.31 -10.44 -2.03
C ASP A 160 -0.23 -9.01 -1.89
N CYS A 161 -1.10 -8.82 -0.91
CA CYS A 161 -1.86 -7.59 -0.73
C CYS A 161 -0.96 -6.40 -0.36
N PHE A 162 0.19 -6.63 0.28
CA PHE A 162 1.10 -5.59 0.76
C PHE A 162 1.75 -4.78 -0.36
N ILE A 163 1.68 -5.27 -1.60
CA ILE A 163 2.13 -4.54 -2.78
C ILE A 163 1.36 -3.22 -2.93
N CYS A 164 0.08 -3.20 -2.53
CA CYS A 164 -0.77 -2.02 -2.69
C CYS A 164 -1.42 -1.58 -1.38
N HIS A 165 -1.83 -2.49 -0.51
CA HIS A 165 -2.59 -2.20 0.70
C HIS A 165 -1.70 -2.14 1.94
N ASP A 166 -1.90 -1.12 2.76
CA ASP A 166 -1.19 -0.93 4.03
C ASP A 166 -1.96 -1.61 5.19
N PRO A 167 -1.39 -2.60 5.90
CA PRO A 167 -2.05 -3.26 7.02
C PRO A 167 -2.24 -2.36 8.25
N LEU A 168 -1.57 -1.21 8.31
CA LEU A 168 -1.81 -0.19 9.34
C LEU A 168 -3.05 0.65 9.03
N GLY A 169 -3.60 0.57 7.81
CA GLY A 169 -4.84 1.22 7.42
C GLY A 169 -6.05 0.69 8.19
N PHE A 170 -7.07 1.54 8.33
CA PHE A 170 -8.36 1.17 8.93
C PHE A 170 -9.38 0.64 7.91
N GLY A 171 -8.96 0.39 6.68
CA GLY A 171 -9.78 -0.13 5.60
C GLY A 171 -8.97 -0.41 4.33
N TRP A 172 -9.67 -0.82 3.26
CA TRP A 172 -9.06 -1.11 1.94
C TRP A 172 -8.79 0.14 1.09
N GLU A 173 -9.23 1.31 1.58
CA GLU A 173 -9.03 2.61 0.93
C GLU A 173 -7.56 3.03 0.96
N GLY A 174 -7.10 3.79 -0.04
CA GLY A 174 -5.74 4.32 -0.07
C GLY A 174 -4.67 3.32 -0.53
N ALA A 175 -5.03 2.41 -1.46
CA ALA A 175 -4.04 1.58 -2.13
C ALA A 175 -2.93 2.44 -2.76
N ASN A 176 -1.67 2.16 -2.41
CA ASN A 176 -0.51 2.86 -2.94
C ASN A 176 -0.19 2.35 -4.35
N ILE A 177 -0.88 2.88 -5.36
CA ILE A 177 -0.60 2.56 -6.76
C ILE A 177 0.45 3.52 -7.31
N VAL A 178 1.66 3.03 -7.51
CA VAL A 178 2.81 3.82 -7.94
C VAL A 178 2.81 3.98 -9.46
N HIS A 179 2.75 5.24 -9.92
CA HIS A 179 2.79 5.63 -11.35
C HIS A 179 4.04 6.46 -11.67
N ASP A 180 5.19 6.14 -11.07
CA ASP A 180 6.44 6.91 -11.26
C ASP A 180 6.89 6.99 -12.72
N PHE A 181 6.55 5.99 -13.53
CA PHE A 181 6.89 5.92 -14.95
C PHE A 181 5.96 6.78 -15.84
N PHE A 182 4.75 7.10 -15.36
CA PHE A 182 3.79 7.97 -16.02
C PHE A 182 3.02 8.77 -14.96
N PRO A 183 3.58 9.90 -14.49
CA PRO A 183 2.98 10.65 -13.39
C PRO A 183 1.59 11.18 -13.75
N LEU A 184 0.58 10.76 -12.96
CA LEU A 184 -0.82 11.19 -13.09
C LEU A 184 -0.96 12.65 -12.64
N THR A 185 -0.63 13.58 -13.54
CA THR A 185 -0.61 15.02 -13.28
C THR A 185 -1.42 15.78 -14.31
N GLN A 186 -1.98 16.92 -13.89
CA GLN A 186 -2.68 17.84 -14.78
C GLN A 186 -3.82 17.15 -15.56
N GLY A 187 -3.79 17.15 -16.91
CA GLY A 187 -4.79 16.48 -17.74
C GLY A 187 -4.78 14.95 -17.65
N HIS A 188 -3.72 14.35 -17.10
CA HIS A 188 -3.61 12.91 -16.86
C HIS A 188 -3.91 12.51 -15.41
N ASP A 189 -4.36 13.45 -14.56
CA ASP A 189 -4.92 13.13 -13.24
C ASP A 189 -6.35 12.59 -13.42
N ILE A 190 -6.44 11.37 -13.95
CA ILE A 190 -7.68 10.67 -14.28
C ILE A 190 -7.96 9.62 -13.21
N GLN A 191 -9.10 9.77 -12.54
CA GLN A 191 -9.50 8.88 -11.44
C GLN A 191 -10.09 7.54 -11.91
N ASP A 192 -10.53 7.45 -13.17
CA ASP A 192 -10.99 6.19 -13.76
C ASP A 192 -9.81 5.43 -14.36
N CYS A 193 -9.38 4.36 -13.68
CA CYS A 193 -8.27 3.53 -14.13
C CYS A 193 -8.48 2.98 -15.55
N ASN A 194 -9.73 2.70 -15.93
CA ASN A 194 -10.06 2.14 -17.24
C ASN A 194 -9.91 3.15 -18.38
N ALA A 195 -9.73 4.44 -18.07
CA ALA A 195 -9.41 5.44 -19.08
C ALA A 195 -8.01 5.25 -19.68
N CYS A 196 -7.12 4.55 -18.97
CA CYS A 196 -5.77 4.21 -19.44
C CYS A 196 -5.53 2.70 -19.53
N HIS A 197 -6.15 1.92 -18.65
CA HIS A 197 -5.99 0.47 -18.57
C HIS A 197 -7.18 -0.27 -19.20
N ASP A 198 -7.13 -0.43 -20.52
CA ASP A 198 -8.19 -1.05 -21.30
C ASP A 198 -8.53 -2.48 -20.84
N ASN A 199 -9.83 -2.76 -20.71
CA ASN A 199 -10.37 -4.08 -20.33
C ASN A 199 -9.74 -4.67 -19.05
N GLY A 200 -9.35 -3.81 -18.10
CA GLY A 200 -8.70 -4.23 -16.86
C GLY A 200 -7.28 -4.77 -17.07
N THR A 201 -6.63 -4.48 -18.20
CA THR A 201 -5.23 -4.83 -18.42
C THR A 201 -4.33 -3.72 -17.87
N PHE A 202 -3.71 -3.99 -16.72
CA PHE A 202 -2.81 -3.03 -16.02
C PHE A 202 -1.34 -3.17 -16.42
N SER A 203 -1.05 -3.95 -17.46
CA SER A 203 0.31 -4.17 -17.97
C SER A 203 0.41 -3.70 -19.41
N ASN A 204 1.59 -3.17 -19.80
CA ASN A 204 1.87 -2.72 -21.16
C ASN A 204 0.93 -1.63 -21.69
N THR A 205 0.29 -0.84 -20.80
CA THR A 205 -0.37 0.40 -21.22
C THR A 205 0.66 1.30 -21.88
N PRO A 206 0.44 1.73 -23.14
CA PRO A 206 1.35 2.65 -23.81
C PRO A 206 1.48 3.96 -23.03
N THR A 207 2.71 4.48 -22.96
CA THR A 207 3.00 5.79 -22.33
C THR A 207 3.27 6.88 -23.36
N ASP A 208 3.37 6.51 -24.64
CA ASP A 208 3.61 7.45 -25.73
C ASP A 208 2.35 8.28 -26.01
N CYS A 209 2.47 9.60 -26.01
CA CYS A 209 1.33 10.51 -26.20
C CYS A 209 0.50 10.15 -27.45
N PHE A 210 1.18 9.88 -28.57
CA PHE A 210 0.51 9.54 -29.84
C PHE A 210 -0.25 8.22 -29.79
N ALA A 211 0.16 7.24 -28.97
CA ALA A 211 -0.54 5.98 -28.86
C ALA A 211 -1.97 6.16 -28.30
N CYS A 212 -2.13 7.08 -27.33
CA CYS A 212 -3.43 7.42 -26.76
C CYS A 212 -4.15 8.52 -27.56
N HIS A 213 -3.41 9.51 -28.06
CA HIS A 213 -3.96 10.71 -28.70
C HIS A 213 -3.82 10.70 -30.23
N MET A 214 -3.76 9.52 -30.83
CA MET A 214 -3.73 9.35 -32.29
C MET A 214 -4.93 10.05 -32.94
N GLN A 215 -6.12 9.91 -32.36
CA GLN A 215 -7.33 10.52 -32.91
C GLN A 215 -7.24 12.05 -32.87
N ASP A 216 -6.78 12.63 -31.76
CA ASP A 216 -6.60 14.08 -31.62
C ASP A 216 -5.59 14.61 -32.65
N TYR A 217 -4.45 13.92 -32.80
CA TYR A 217 -3.45 14.24 -33.81
C TYR A 217 -4.04 14.24 -35.23
N GLN A 218 -4.85 13.23 -35.57
CA GLN A 218 -5.45 13.08 -36.89
C GLN A 218 -6.58 14.10 -37.16
N GLN A 219 -7.31 14.51 -36.13
CA GLN A 219 -8.47 15.39 -36.27
C GLN A 219 -8.14 16.88 -36.12
N THR A 220 -6.93 17.22 -35.69
CA THR A 220 -6.52 18.62 -35.59
C THR A 220 -6.42 19.26 -36.97
N SER A 221 -7.07 20.42 -37.14
CA SER A 221 -7.11 21.16 -38.40
C SER A 221 -6.32 22.47 -38.38
N ASN A 222 -5.97 22.98 -37.20
CA ASN A 222 -5.28 24.27 -37.05
C ASN A 222 -4.19 24.23 -35.97
N PRO A 223 -2.90 24.06 -36.35
CA PRO A 223 -2.43 23.60 -37.66
C PRO A 223 -2.78 22.12 -37.90
N ASN A 224 -2.94 21.70 -39.16
CA ASN A 224 -3.18 20.30 -39.47
C ASN A 224 -1.90 19.46 -39.29
N HIS A 225 -1.85 18.64 -38.25
CA HIS A 225 -0.64 17.89 -37.92
C HIS A 225 -0.27 16.83 -38.96
N GLN A 226 -1.25 16.09 -39.47
CA GLN A 226 -0.99 15.04 -40.45
C GLN A 226 -0.42 15.59 -41.74
N ALA A 227 -1.04 16.64 -42.26
CA ALA A 227 -0.71 17.12 -43.57
C ALA A 227 0.55 18.01 -43.55
N ALA A 228 0.82 18.69 -42.43
CA ALA A 228 2.12 19.35 -42.18
C ALA A 228 3.27 18.39 -41.84
N ASN A 229 2.99 17.08 -41.68
CA ASN A 229 3.96 16.05 -41.28
C ASN A 229 4.68 16.39 -39.95
N PHE A 230 3.95 16.86 -38.94
CA PHE A 230 4.53 17.11 -37.62
C PHE A 230 5.03 15.81 -36.95
N PRO A 231 6.03 15.90 -36.06
CA PRO A 231 6.49 14.73 -35.31
C PRO A 231 5.43 14.30 -34.28
N THR A 232 5.47 13.03 -33.90
CA THR A 232 4.63 12.46 -32.83
C THR A 232 5.24 12.64 -31.43
N ASP A 233 6.37 13.35 -31.33
CA ASP A 233 6.95 13.79 -30.06
C ASP A 233 6.18 15.01 -29.55
N CYS A 234 5.01 14.76 -28.98
CA CYS A 234 4.05 15.80 -28.59
C CYS A 234 4.63 16.77 -27.55
N ALA A 235 5.52 16.29 -26.67
CA ALA A 235 6.14 17.08 -25.60
C ALA A 235 7.09 18.17 -26.11
N SER A 236 7.48 18.13 -27.39
CA SER A 236 8.26 19.19 -28.03
C SER A 236 7.49 20.50 -28.18
N CYS A 237 6.15 20.44 -28.21
CA CYS A 237 5.28 21.61 -28.38
C CYS A 237 4.23 21.73 -27.27
N HIS A 238 3.69 20.62 -26.78
CA HIS A 238 2.59 20.57 -25.83
C HIS A 238 3.03 20.17 -24.42
N THR A 239 2.19 20.48 -23.44
CA THR A 239 2.35 20.05 -22.05
C THR A 239 1.18 19.16 -21.62
N THR A 240 1.27 18.53 -20.46
CA THR A 240 0.17 17.75 -19.87
C THR A 240 -0.95 18.62 -19.31
N ASN A 241 -0.88 19.94 -19.39
CA ASN A 241 -1.96 20.82 -18.97
C ASN A 241 -3.25 20.54 -19.76
N PRO A 242 -4.42 20.64 -19.11
CA PRO A 242 -5.70 20.47 -19.79
C PRO A 242 -5.83 21.38 -21.02
N GLY A 243 -6.32 20.81 -22.12
CA GLY A 243 -6.52 21.52 -23.38
C GLY A 243 -5.28 21.63 -24.27
N TRP A 244 -4.22 20.85 -24.02
CA TRP A 244 -3.01 20.82 -24.86
C TRP A 244 -2.26 22.18 -24.93
N MET A 245 -2.44 23.03 -23.90
CA MET A 245 -1.88 24.38 -23.85
C MET A 245 -0.76 24.53 -22.80
N PRO A 246 0.27 25.37 -23.06
CA PRO A 246 0.53 26.02 -24.34
C PRO A 246 1.03 25.00 -25.36
N ALA A 247 0.61 25.15 -26.61
CA ALA A 247 1.40 24.72 -27.76
C ALA A 247 2.46 25.81 -27.95
N SER A 248 3.53 25.77 -27.17
CA SER A 248 4.55 26.83 -27.16
C SER A 248 5.40 26.74 -28.43
N PHE A 249 4.88 27.27 -29.53
CA PHE A 249 5.65 27.45 -30.75
C PHE A 249 6.40 28.78 -30.66
N ASP A 250 7.72 28.69 -30.54
CA ASP A 250 8.61 29.85 -30.56
C ASP A 250 8.72 30.38 -32.00
N HIS A 251 7.81 31.30 -32.35
CA HIS A 251 7.75 31.95 -33.64
C HIS A 251 8.72 33.12 -33.73
N ASP A 252 8.70 34.02 -32.75
CA ASP A 252 9.43 35.30 -32.80
C ASP A 252 10.95 35.14 -32.74
N SER A 253 11.49 34.12 -32.06
CA SER A 253 12.94 33.95 -31.99
C SER A 253 13.54 33.24 -33.22
N LYS A 254 12.69 32.56 -34.00
CA LYS A 254 13.11 31.70 -35.11
C LYS A 254 12.63 32.18 -36.48
N PHE A 255 11.54 32.93 -36.52
CA PHE A 255 10.82 33.36 -37.71
C PHE A 255 10.35 34.81 -37.55
N PHE A 256 9.58 35.29 -38.52
CA PHE A 256 8.99 36.63 -38.49
C PHE A 256 8.18 36.87 -37.20
N PRO A 257 8.40 37.93 -36.42
CA PRO A 257 7.70 38.13 -35.14
C PRO A 257 6.19 38.29 -35.31
N ILE A 258 5.40 37.51 -34.57
CA ILE A 258 3.93 37.56 -34.57
C ILE A 258 3.34 37.63 -33.15
N TYR A 259 4.13 37.33 -32.11
CA TYR A 259 3.74 37.47 -30.71
C TYR A 259 4.30 38.75 -30.07
N SER A 260 4.96 39.60 -30.84
CA SER A 260 5.51 40.88 -30.43
C SER A 260 5.55 41.87 -31.61
N GLY A 261 5.81 43.15 -31.33
CA GLY A 261 5.86 44.20 -32.35
C GLY A 261 4.48 44.56 -32.90
N GLU A 262 4.44 45.13 -34.10
CA GLU A 262 3.18 45.64 -34.69
C GLU A 262 2.20 44.54 -35.12
N HIS A 263 2.66 43.29 -35.20
CA HIS A 263 1.85 42.13 -35.61
C HIS A 263 1.25 41.37 -34.41
N GLU A 264 1.59 41.75 -33.18
CA GLU A 264 1.04 41.15 -31.96
C GLU A 264 -0.49 41.38 -31.88
N GLY A 265 -1.26 40.29 -31.82
CA GLY A 265 -2.71 40.34 -31.66
C GLY A 265 -3.49 40.72 -32.93
N VAL A 266 -2.82 40.84 -34.08
CA VAL A 266 -3.46 41.17 -35.37
C VAL A 266 -4.04 39.94 -36.09
N TRP A 267 -3.60 38.74 -35.70
CA TRP A 267 -3.98 37.46 -36.30
C TRP A 267 -4.77 36.59 -35.32
N ASN A 268 -5.61 35.69 -35.84
CA ASN A 268 -6.39 34.72 -35.04
C ASN A 268 -6.05 33.26 -35.40
N SER A 269 -5.53 33.02 -36.60
CA SER A 269 -5.17 31.69 -37.10
C SER A 269 -3.86 31.73 -37.88
N CYS A 270 -3.08 30.65 -37.84
CA CYS A 270 -1.87 30.51 -38.66
C CYS A 270 -2.16 30.72 -40.15
N THR A 271 -3.37 30.35 -40.60
CA THR A 271 -3.83 30.47 -41.98
C THR A 271 -4.10 31.92 -42.42
N ASP A 272 -4.14 32.88 -41.49
CA ASP A 272 -4.33 34.29 -41.82
C ASP A 272 -3.11 34.82 -42.60
N CYS A 273 -1.92 34.31 -42.27
CA CYS A 273 -0.68 34.60 -42.99
C CYS A 273 -0.25 33.44 -43.91
N HIS A 274 -0.43 32.19 -43.48
CA HIS A 274 0.00 31.00 -44.24
C HIS A 274 -1.14 30.43 -45.09
N MET A 275 -1.23 30.91 -46.33
CA MET A 275 -2.36 30.62 -47.22
C MET A 275 -2.38 29.20 -47.80
N VAL A 276 -1.22 28.53 -47.81
CA VAL A 276 -1.12 27.17 -48.34
C VAL A 276 -1.17 26.19 -47.19
N ALA A 277 -2.27 25.45 -47.12
CA ALA A 277 -2.40 24.34 -46.19
C ALA A 277 -1.16 23.45 -46.28
N ASN A 278 -0.53 23.20 -45.13
CA ASN A 278 0.61 22.30 -44.98
C ASN A 278 1.93 22.74 -45.62
N ASN A 279 2.01 23.99 -46.06
CA ASN A 279 3.27 24.61 -46.46
C ASN A 279 3.40 26.00 -45.82
N PHE A 280 3.82 26.01 -44.57
CA PHE A 280 4.06 27.24 -43.80
C PHE A 280 5.25 28.06 -44.32
N ALA A 281 6.02 27.57 -45.29
CA ALA A 281 7.00 28.40 -46.00
C ALA A 281 6.34 29.34 -47.03
N VAL A 282 5.06 29.10 -47.38
CA VAL A 282 4.27 30.02 -48.21
C VAL A 282 3.44 30.89 -47.30
N PHE A 283 3.67 32.19 -47.38
CA PHE A 283 2.99 33.21 -46.61
C PHE A 283 2.59 34.37 -47.53
N ASP A 284 1.63 35.17 -47.07
CA ASP A 284 1.20 36.36 -47.81
C ASP A 284 0.92 37.56 -46.91
N CYS A 285 1.72 38.60 -47.06
CA CYS A 285 1.56 39.87 -46.36
C CYS A 285 0.45 40.73 -47.01
N LEU A 286 0.20 40.52 -48.30
CA LEU A 286 -0.55 41.46 -49.14
C LEU A 286 -2.06 41.46 -48.86
N ASN A 287 -2.58 40.47 -48.13
CA ASN A 287 -3.99 40.45 -47.72
C ASN A 287 -4.31 41.52 -46.68
N CYS A 288 -3.34 41.88 -45.85
CA CYS A 288 -3.48 42.90 -44.81
C CYS A 288 -2.81 44.21 -45.20
N HIS A 289 -1.80 44.17 -46.08
CA HIS A 289 -1.04 45.33 -46.55
C HIS A 289 -1.38 45.67 -48.00
N PRO A 290 -2.44 46.46 -48.29
CA PRO A 290 -2.92 46.68 -49.65
C PRO A 290 -1.99 47.57 -50.48
N ALA A 291 -1.97 47.34 -51.79
CA ALA A 291 -1.01 47.94 -52.72
C ALA A 291 -1.02 49.47 -52.73
N GLY A 292 -2.17 50.10 -52.49
CA GLY A 292 -2.29 51.56 -52.47
C GLY A 292 -1.53 52.17 -51.31
N GLU A 293 -1.78 51.68 -50.09
CA GLU A 293 -1.11 52.15 -48.87
C GLU A 293 0.38 51.87 -48.92
N MET A 294 0.77 50.67 -49.36
CA MET A 294 2.19 50.31 -49.45
C MET A 294 2.92 51.09 -50.55
N ALA A 295 2.26 51.48 -51.64
CA ALA A 295 2.90 52.29 -52.67
C ALA A 295 3.27 53.69 -52.14
N ASP A 296 2.35 54.33 -51.42
CA ASP A 296 2.56 55.68 -50.86
C ASP A 296 3.75 55.69 -49.87
N GLU A 297 3.90 54.64 -49.05
CA GLU A 297 5.04 54.52 -48.11
C GLU A 297 6.38 54.19 -48.78
N HIS A 298 6.36 53.67 -50.01
CA HIS A 298 7.56 53.21 -50.74
C HIS A 298 7.90 54.08 -51.96
N ASP A 299 7.33 55.29 -52.07
CA ASP A 299 7.53 56.21 -53.22
C ASP A 299 9.01 56.52 -53.52
N ASP A 300 9.85 56.55 -52.48
CA ASP A 300 11.29 56.82 -52.58
C ASP A 300 12.15 55.55 -52.76
N VAL A 301 11.54 54.36 -52.77
CA VAL A 301 12.25 53.07 -52.87
C VAL A 301 12.41 52.67 -54.33
N ASN A 302 13.57 52.99 -54.89
CA ASN A 302 13.89 52.61 -56.27
C ASN A 302 13.92 51.08 -56.46
N GLY A 303 13.10 50.57 -57.38
CA GLY A 303 12.98 49.14 -57.64
C GLY A 303 12.05 48.41 -56.66
N TYR A 304 11.13 49.12 -56.02
CA TYR A 304 10.06 48.54 -55.21
C TYR A 304 9.32 47.39 -55.94
N ILE A 305 9.19 46.25 -55.26
CA ILE A 305 8.49 45.06 -55.74
C ILE A 305 7.41 44.72 -54.71
N TYR A 306 6.14 44.88 -55.09
CA TYR A 306 4.99 44.53 -54.26
C TYR A 306 4.73 43.01 -54.29
N GLN A 307 5.54 42.27 -53.53
CA GLN A 307 5.47 40.82 -53.38
C GLN A 307 5.91 40.42 -51.97
N SER A 308 5.19 39.49 -51.31
CA SER A 308 5.43 39.07 -49.92
C SER A 308 6.87 38.68 -49.60
N ASN A 309 7.55 37.96 -50.50
CA ASN A 309 8.96 37.61 -50.31
C ASN A 309 9.91 38.83 -50.36
N ALA A 310 9.61 39.85 -51.18
CA ALA A 310 10.39 41.08 -51.24
C ALA A 310 10.14 41.95 -50.00
N CYS A 311 8.87 42.03 -49.55
CA CYS A 311 8.48 42.70 -48.32
C CYS A 311 9.22 42.10 -47.11
N LEU A 312 9.20 40.77 -46.95
CA LEU A 312 9.90 40.10 -45.84
C LEU A 312 11.42 40.33 -45.84
N GLN A 313 12.04 40.48 -47.02
CA GLN A 313 13.48 40.76 -47.12
C GLN A 313 13.84 42.16 -46.62
N CYS A 314 12.97 43.15 -46.82
CA CYS A 314 13.20 44.51 -46.34
C CYS A 314 12.74 44.68 -44.89
N HIS A 315 11.64 44.03 -44.50
CA HIS A 315 11.03 44.09 -43.18
C HIS A 315 11.06 42.72 -42.47
N PRO A 316 12.23 42.20 -42.07
CA PRO A 316 12.34 40.88 -41.45
C PRO A 316 11.76 40.81 -40.03
N GLN A 317 11.52 41.96 -39.39
CA GLN A 317 10.98 42.07 -38.04
C GLN A 317 9.56 42.66 -38.00
N GLY A 318 8.96 42.94 -39.16
CA GLY A 318 7.62 43.52 -39.24
C GLY A 318 7.53 44.97 -38.76
N GLU A 319 8.65 45.69 -38.80
CA GLU A 319 8.76 47.12 -38.51
C GLU A 319 9.10 47.87 -39.81
N GLU A 320 8.64 49.13 -39.91
CA GLU A 320 8.96 50.08 -40.99
C GLU A 320 10.46 50.37 -41.16
#